data_AF-A0A3A5IFD3-F1
#
_entry.id   AF-A0A3A5IFD3-F1
#
_cell.length_a   1.000
_cell.length_b   1.000
_cell.length_c   1.000
_cell.angle_alpha   90.00
_cell.angle_beta   90.00
_cell.angle_gamma   90.00
#
_symmetry.space_group_name_H-M   'P 1'
#
loop_
_entity.id
_entity.type
_entity.pdbx_description
1 polymer ?
#
loop_
_entity_poly.entity_id
_entity_poly.type
_entity_poly.pdbx_seq_one_letter_code
_entity_poly.pdbx_strand_id
1 'polypeptide(L)'
;MYENTKLSSTDGQIELLVTNLEKSPIQIKVKKGDFLKIYLNSEMEGFPVAGPIAACLSVSLPEAFASVREGDRIFIDDGKIQSVVREHNDEFIVAEILSPDMSLTIKENKGINLPDCKVHLTVPALTEKDEKDLAFICEHADIAGISFVHGPEDLRKLQELLQRYPKKELAVVAKIETKEAIHNFSSILLEGLTFSKFGIMIARGDLAIEIGFQQLPVVQEEILSLCRASHVPVILATQVLESLAKKGIPSRSELADLSFGSEFDCLMLNKGPFMKETLSFLTDALFVISQVKEQNEMITRPSPFTHKQDPLII
;
A
#
# COMPACT_ATOMS: atom_id res chain seq x y z
N MET A 1 -1.90 41.69 25.07
CA MET A 1 -0.53 41.24 25.42
C MET A 1 -0.64 39.81 25.94
N TYR A 2 -0.14 38.86 25.16
CA TYR A 2 0.30 37.51 25.52
C TYR A 2 -0.64 36.59 26.34
N GLU A 3 -1.64 35.98 25.67
CA GLU A 3 -2.38 34.81 26.20
C GLU A 3 -1.61 33.49 26.09
N ASN A 4 -0.43 33.49 25.45
CA ASN A 4 0.32 32.28 25.09
C ASN A 4 1.52 31.99 26.00
N THR A 5 1.70 32.75 27.08
CA THR A 5 2.82 32.58 28.02
C THR A 5 2.30 32.58 29.46
N LYS A 6 2.46 31.47 30.18
CA LYS A 6 2.13 31.39 31.61
C LYS A 6 3.37 31.66 32.45
N LEU A 7 3.18 32.41 33.53
CA LEU A 7 4.20 32.74 34.51
C LEU A 7 3.96 31.86 35.74
N SER A 8 4.87 30.94 36.04
CA SER A 8 4.85 30.17 37.28
C SER A 8 6.05 30.55 38.14
N SER A 9 5.80 30.78 39.43
CA SER A 9 6.83 31.08 40.42
C SER A 9 6.87 29.92 41.40
N THR A 10 8.02 29.27 41.53
CA THR A 10 8.31 28.30 42.57
C THR A 10 9.76 28.57 43.01
N ASP A 11 9.97 28.78 44.31
CA ASP A 11 11.28 29.08 44.92
C ASP A 11 12.04 30.31 44.35
N GLY A 12 11.32 31.38 44.01
CA GLY A 12 11.94 32.67 43.66
C GLY A 12 12.56 32.75 42.26
N GLN A 13 12.49 31.68 41.47
CA GLN A 13 12.77 31.70 40.04
C GLN A 13 11.46 31.89 39.26
N ILE A 14 11.47 32.85 38.34
CA ILE A 14 10.37 33.10 37.43
C ILE A 14 10.63 32.27 36.17
N GLU A 15 9.80 31.25 35.93
CA GLU A 15 9.79 30.52 34.67
C GLU A 15 8.66 31.03 33.76
N LEU A 16 9.04 31.37 32.52
CA LEU A 16 8.13 31.77 31.45
C LEU A 16 7.93 30.58 30.52
N LEU A 17 6.74 29.98 30.54
CA LEU A 17 6.39 28.85 29.69
C LEU A 17 5.48 29.31 28.55
N VAL A 18 5.91 29.08 27.31
CA VAL A 18 5.06 29.28 26.12
C VAL A 18 4.14 28.08 25.99
N THR A 19 2.82 28.28 26.13
CA THR A 19 1.84 27.19 26.25
C THR A 19 0.99 26.96 25.01
N ASN A 20 1.14 27.77 23.97
CA ASN A 20 0.32 27.74 22.74
C ASN A 20 1.17 27.71 21.45
N LEU A 21 2.14 26.78 21.40
CA LEU A 21 2.78 26.42 20.14
C LEU A 21 1.98 25.27 19.54
N GLU A 22 1.16 25.55 18.52
CA GLU A 22 0.65 24.49 17.66
C GLU A 22 1.84 23.76 17.03
N LYS A 23 1.90 22.45 17.22
CA LYS A 23 2.91 21.61 16.55
C LYS A 23 2.65 21.68 15.06
N SER A 24 3.57 22.26 14.32
CA SER A 24 3.52 22.29 12.85
C SER A 24 4.26 21.08 12.29
N PRO A 25 3.77 20.46 11.21
CA PRO A 25 4.44 19.32 10.59
C PRO A 25 5.85 19.71 10.17
N ILE A 26 6.84 18.99 10.68
CA ILE A 26 8.24 19.22 10.35
C ILE A 26 8.50 18.63 8.96
N GLN A 27 9.00 19.46 8.05
CA GLN A 27 9.44 19.03 6.73
C GLN A 27 10.91 18.63 6.79
N ILE A 28 11.18 17.34 6.59
CA ILE A 28 12.54 16.81 6.60
C ILE A 28 13.02 16.67 5.16
N LYS A 29 14.03 17.45 4.80
CA LYS A 29 14.67 17.36 3.49
C LYS A 29 15.82 16.38 3.54
N VAL A 30 15.83 15.44 2.61
CA VAL A 30 16.91 14.44 2.45
C VAL A 30 17.39 14.39 1.01
N LYS A 31 18.65 14.01 0.83
CA LYS A 31 19.27 13.66 -0.46
C LYS A 31 20.26 12.51 -0.24
N LYS A 32 20.75 11.94 -1.33
CA LYS A 32 21.79 10.92 -1.32
C LYS A 32 23.01 11.32 -0.48
N GLY A 33 23.46 10.40 0.36
CA GLY A 33 24.57 10.56 1.30
C GLY A 33 24.17 11.17 2.65
N ASP A 34 22.94 11.65 2.81
CA ASP A 34 22.43 12.06 4.12
C ASP A 34 22.18 10.83 5.00
N PHE A 35 22.19 11.05 6.32
CA PHE A 35 21.82 10.03 7.30
C PHE A 35 20.48 10.41 7.94
N LEU A 36 19.66 9.39 8.18
CA LEU A 36 18.35 9.48 8.79
C LEU A 36 18.28 8.55 9.98
N LYS A 37 17.92 9.08 11.14
CA LYS A 37 17.68 8.31 12.35
C LYS A 37 16.19 8.00 12.46
N ILE A 38 15.83 6.74 12.68
CA ILE A 38 14.45 6.29 12.82
C ILE A 38 14.29 5.74 14.23
N TYR A 39 13.47 6.40 15.04
CA TYR A 39 13.16 5.98 16.40
C TYR A 39 12.15 4.84 16.41
N LEU A 40 12.46 3.81 17.21
CA LEU A 40 11.59 2.66 17.46
C LEU A 40 10.67 2.87 18.68
N ASN A 41 10.50 4.12 19.11
CA ASN A 41 9.53 4.54 20.11
C ASN A 41 8.60 5.57 19.50
N SER A 42 7.31 5.25 19.44
CA SER A 42 6.26 6.10 18.86
C SER A 42 6.00 7.38 19.65
N GLU A 43 6.43 7.47 20.91
CA GLU A 43 6.31 8.67 21.75
C GLU A 43 7.38 9.73 21.45
N MET A 44 8.46 9.35 20.76
CA MET A 44 9.51 10.31 20.38
C MET A 44 9.09 11.13 19.17
N GLU A 45 9.35 12.43 19.21
CA GLU A 45 9.09 13.32 18.09
C GLU A 45 10.31 13.40 17.16
N GLY A 46 10.06 13.29 15.86
CA GLY A 46 11.06 13.56 14.83
C GLY A 46 11.47 15.03 14.82
N PHE A 47 12.68 15.33 14.34
CA PHE A 47 13.17 16.70 14.18
C PHE A 47 14.09 16.79 12.95
N PRO A 48 14.17 17.97 12.28
CA PRO A 48 14.99 18.12 11.09
C PRO A 48 16.47 18.13 11.46
N VAL A 49 17.35 18.09 10.43
CA VAL A 49 18.80 18.20 10.64
C VAL A 49 19.11 19.42 11.52
N ALA A 50 19.82 19.20 12.62
CA ALA A 50 20.22 20.22 13.58
C ALA A 50 21.74 20.18 13.81
N GLY A 51 22.49 20.89 12.97
CA GLY A 51 23.95 20.90 13.02
C GLY A 51 24.54 19.53 12.66
N PRO A 52 25.29 18.87 13.56
CA PRO A 52 25.85 17.53 13.30
C PRO A 52 24.83 16.40 13.48
N ILE A 53 23.62 16.69 13.95
CA ILE A 53 22.60 15.69 14.26
C ILE A 53 21.78 15.40 13.00
N ALA A 54 21.77 14.12 12.60
CA ALA A 54 20.95 13.61 11.51
C ALA A 54 19.46 13.91 11.74
N ALA A 55 18.70 14.03 10.65
CA ALA A 55 17.25 14.16 10.77
C ALA A 55 16.66 12.91 11.42
N CYS A 56 15.66 13.10 12.28
CA CYS A 56 15.02 12.03 13.03
C CYS A 56 13.57 11.86 12.62
N LEU A 57 13.13 10.61 12.46
CA LEU A 57 11.74 10.20 12.27
C LEU A 57 11.29 9.33 13.43
N SER A 58 10.00 9.36 13.73
CA SER A 58 9.33 8.33 14.49
C SER A 58 8.42 7.51 13.60
N VAL A 59 8.14 6.27 14.02
CA VAL A 59 7.30 5.33 13.29
C VAL A 59 6.10 4.94 14.12
N SER A 60 4.98 4.69 13.45
CA SER A 60 3.74 4.28 14.11
C SER A 60 3.72 2.80 14.51
N LEU A 61 4.62 1.99 13.93
CA LEU A 61 4.64 0.53 14.10
C LEU A 61 6.08 0.03 14.31
N PRO A 62 6.70 0.28 15.48
CA PRO A 62 8.06 -0.15 15.77
C PRO A 62 8.32 -1.64 15.60
N GLU A 63 7.34 -2.49 15.88
CA GLU A 63 7.42 -3.95 15.76
C GLU A 63 7.70 -4.43 14.34
N ALA A 64 7.38 -3.63 13.30
CA ALA A 64 7.75 -3.94 11.92
C ALA A 64 9.26 -3.96 11.70
N PHE A 65 10.01 -3.22 12.52
CA PHE A 65 11.46 -3.07 12.43
C PHE A 65 12.23 -4.11 13.26
N ALA A 66 11.54 -4.98 14.01
CA ALA A 66 12.17 -5.92 14.94
C ALA A 66 13.11 -6.94 14.28
N SER A 67 12.98 -7.17 12.96
CA SER A 67 13.84 -8.08 12.19
C SER A 67 14.88 -7.38 11.31
N VAL A 68 14.98 -6.05 11.41
CA VAL A 68 15.91 -5.23 10.63
C VAL A 68 17.36 -5.54 11.01
N ARG A 69 18.24 -5.55 10.01
CA ARG A 69 19.68 -5.78 10.14
C ARG A 69 20.47 -4.72 9.38
N GLU A 70 21.74 -4.56 9.74
CA GLU A 70 22.68 -3.79 8.93
C GLU A 70 22.72 -4.32 7.50
N GLY A 71 22.65 -3.41 6.53
CA GLY A 71 22.60 -3.73 5.10
C GLY A 71 21.19 -3.88 4.52
N ASP A 72 20.13 -3.97 5.34
CA ASP A 72 18.76 -4.04 4.84
C ASP A 72 18.33 -2.72 4.19
N ARG A 73 17.51 -2.79 3.15
CA ARG A 73 16.97 -1.62 2.46
C ARG A 73 15.70 -1.13 3.15
N ILE A 74 15.56 0.20 3.23
CA ILE A 74 14.35 0.87 3.69
C ILE A 74 13.90 1.81 2.57
N PHE A 75 12.61 1.77 2.24
CA PHE A 75 12.00 2.65 1.25
C PHE A 75 10.99 3.57 1.92
N ILE A 76 10.98 4.85 1.57
CA ILE A 76 10.09 5.86 2.16
C ILE A 76 9.36 6.63 1.05
N ASP A 77 8.10 6.99 1.30
CA ASP A 77 7.24 7.78 0.39
C ASP A 77 7.07 7.11 -0.99
N ASP A 78 6.45 5.92 -1.01
CA ASP A 78 6.19 5.13 -2.22
C ASP A 78 7.49 4.79 -2.98
N GLY A 79 8.57 4.51 -2.25
CA GLY A 79 9.87 4.15 -2.83
C GLY A 79 10.64 5.32 -3.46
N LYS A 80 10.18 6.56 -3.32
CA LYS A 80 10.90 7.75 -3.84
C LYS A 80 12.22 7.99 -3.12
N ILE A 81 12.33 7.53 -1.88
CA ILE A 81 13.55 7.60 -1.08
C ILE A 81 13.96 6.18 -0.78
N GLN A 82 15.18 5.83 -1.18
CA GLN A 82 15.79 4.55 -0.87
C GLN A 82 16.91 4.81 0.13
N SER A 83 16.97 4.02 1.18
CA SER A 83 18.05 4.03 2.16
C SER A 83 18.50 2.62 2.51
N VAL A 84 19.63 2.54 3.19
CA VAL A 84 20.21 1.29 3.67
C VAL A 84 20.60 1.44 5.14
N VAL A 85 20.31 0.41 5.92
CA VAL A 85 20.62 0.40 7.35
C VAL A 85 22.12 0.31 7.55
N ARG A 86 22.66 1.23 8.34
CA ARG A 86 24.08 1.31 8.70
C ARG A 86 24.35 0.92 10.13
N GLU A 87 23.40 1.19 11.02
CA GLU A 87 23.46 0.87 12.43
C GLU A 87 22.04 0.64 12.95
N HIS A 88 21.87 -0.27 13.89
CA HIS A 88 20.62 -0.41 14.63
C HIS A 88 20.87 -0.82 16.09
N ASN A 89 19.95 -0.44 16.96
CA ASN A 89 19.82 -0.92 18.33
C ASN A 89 18.34 -0.93 18.72
N ASP A 90 18.06 -1.23 19.99
CA ASP A 90 16.68 -1.36 20.49
C ASP A 90 15.89 -0.03 20.49
N GLU A 91 16.57 1.11 20.42
CA GLU A 91 15.95 2.44 20.46
C GLU A 91 15.80 3.07 19.06
N PHE A 92 16.74 2.82 18.16
CA PHE A 92 16.77 3.48 16.85
C PHE A 92 17.53 2.71 15.77
N ILE A 93 17.25 3.10 14.53
CA ILE A 93 17.97 2.71 13.31
C ILE A 93 18.61 3.95 12.69
N VAL A 94 19.83 3.81 12.20
CA VAL A 94 20.48 4.82 11.34
C VAL A 94 20.52 4.28 9.92
N ALA A 95 19.89 5.01 9.00
CA ALA A 95 19.83 4.67 7.59
C ALA A 95 20.55 5.74 6.74
N GLU A 96 21.42 5.31 5.84
CA GLU A 96 22.04 6.18 4.84
C GLU A 96 21.15 6.27 3.61
N ILE A 97 20.84 7.48 3.16
CA ILE A 97 20.04 7.74 1.97
C ILE A 97 20.86 7.43 0.70
N LEU A 98 20.38 6.51 -0.11
CA LEU A 98 20.99 6.11 -1.39
C LEU A 98 20.41 6.89 -2.58
N SER A 99 19.15 7.29 -2.49
CA SER A 99 18.44 8.11 -3.48
C SER A 99 17.32 8.89 -2.79
N PRO A 100 16.90 10.06 -3.30
CA PRO A 100 17.25 10.68 -4.59
C PRO A 100 18.52 11.55 -4.58
N ASP A 101 19.11 11.82 -5.75
CA ASP A 101 20.27 12.74 -5.90
C ASP A 101 19.89 14.20 -5.62
N MET A 102 18.68 14.60 -6.02
CA MET A 102 18.11 15.91 -5.68
C MET A 102 17.37 15.83 -4.35
N SER A 103 17.40 16.91 -3.58
CA SER A 103 16.71 16.95 -2.28
C SER A 103 15.19 16.74 -2.43
N LEU A 104 14.66 15.81 -1.63
CA LEU A 104 13.24 15.53 -1.52
C LEU A 104 12.77 15.75 -0.07
N THR A 105 11.55 16.26 0.08
CA THR A 105 10.94 16.48 1.39
C THR A 105 10.11 15.26 1.81
N ILE A 106 10.49 14.64 2.92
CA ILE A 106 9.63 13.71 3.67
C ILE A 106 8.55 14.53 4.35
N LYS A 107 7.30 14.15 4.10
CA LYS A 107 6.10 14.73 4.75
C LYS A 107 5.62 13.79 5.86
N GLU A 108 4.67 14.25 6.65
CA GLU A 108 3.97 13.39 7.61
C GLU A 108 3.22 12.25 6.90
N ASN A 109 2.97 11.17 7.64
CA ASN A 109 2.15 10.03 7.20
C ASN A 109 2.63 9.40 5.89
N LYS A 110 3.95 9.40 5.65
CA LYS A 110 4.56 8.70 4.53
C LYS A 110 4.85 7.27 4.89
N GLY A 111 4.44 6.36 4.01
CA GLY A 111 4.67 4.92 4.15
C GLY A 111 6.16 4.58 4.15
N ILE A 112 6.48 3.50 4.85
CA ILE A 112 7.80 2.89 4.91
C ILE A 112 7.65 1.43 4.51
N ASN A 113 8.47 0.96 3.59
CA ASN A 113 8.52 -0.45 3.17
C ASN A 113 9.89 -1.06 3.58
N LEU A 114 9.86 -2.33 3.98
CA LEU A 114 10.98 -3.07 4.57
C LEU A 114 11.18 -4.41 3.83
N PRO A 115 11.56 -4.38 2.54
CA PRO A 115 11.52 -5.55 1.65
C PRO A 115 12.48 -6.68 2.02
N ASP A 116 13.54 -6.36 2.76
CA ASP A 116 14.54 -7.33 3.20
C ASP A 116 14.22 -7.93 4.58
N CYS A 117 13.21 -7.38 5.26
CA CYS A 117 12.85 -7.74 6.62
C CYS A 117 11.71 -8.76 6.66
N LYS A 118 11.63 -9.52 7.75
CA LYS A 118 10.57 -10.51 7.98
C LYS A 118 9.41 -9.91 8.77
N VAL A 119 8.82 -8.86 8.22
CA VAL A 119 7.72 -8.11 8.86
C VAL A 119 6.53 -9.01 9.21
N HIS A 120 6.24 -10.01 8.37
CA HIS A 120 5.17 -10.99 8.57
C HIS A 120 5.29 -11.82 9.87
N LEU A 121 6.48 -11.87 10.49
CA LEU A 121 6.68 -12.59 11.76
C LEU A 121 6.27 -11.77 12.97
N THR A 122 6.16 -10.45 12.83
CA THR A 122 5.92 -9.53 13.95
C THR A 122 4.67 -8.69 13.77
N VAL A 123 4.23 -8.47 12.53
CA VAL A 123 3.03 -7.71 12.21
C VAL A 123 2.01 -8.65 11.55
N PRO A 124 0.85 -8.90 12.19
CA PRO A 124 -0.21 -9.69 11.56
C PRO A 124 -0.93 -8.87 10.48
N ALA A 125 -1.50 -9.54 9.48
CA ALA A 125 -2.33 -8.88 8.46
C ALA A 125 -3.64 -8.30 9.02
N LEU A 126 -4.10 -8.81 10.18
CA LEU A 126 -5.27 -8.34 10.92
C LEU A 126 -4.86 -7.83 12.30
N THR A 127 -5.03 -6.53 12.51
CA THR A 127 -4.78 -5.87 13.79
C THR A 127 -6.00 -5.94 14.71
N GLU A 128 -5.82 -5.63 15.99
CA GLU A 128 -6.94 -5.50 16.94
C GLU A 128 -7.96 -4.43 16.52
N LYS A 129 -7.50 -3.39 15.82
CA LYS A 129 -8.38 -2.36 15.27
C LYS A 129 -9.24 -2.94 14.16
N ASP A 130 -8.65 -3.71 13.26
CA ASP A 130 -9.39 -4.35 12.16
C ASP A 130 -10.46 -5.30 12.72
N GLU A 131 -10.14 -6.09 13.75
CA GLU A 131 -11.10 -6.96 14.43
C GLU A 131 -12.29 -6.19 15.02
N LYS A 132 -12.05 -5.00 15.59
CA LYS A 132 -13.11 -4.13 16.12
C LYS A 132 -13.95 -3.51 15.00
N ASP A 133 -13.33 -3.18 13.88
CA ASP A 133 -14.01 -2.58 12.73
C ASP A 133 -14.85 -3.59 11.94
N LEU A 134 -14.57 -4.90 12.07
CA LEU A 134 -15.31 -5.96 11.37
C LEU A 134 -16.83 -5.90 11.61
N ALA A 135 -17.27 -5.54 12.81
CA ALA A 135 -18.70 -5.42 13.09
C ALA A 135 -19.37 -4.38 12.17
N PHE A 136 -18.75 -3.22 12.01
CA PHE A 136 -19.22 -2.15 11.13
C PHE A 136 -19.11 -2.56 9.66
N ILE A 137 -17.99 -3.18 9.27
CA ILE A 137 -17.76 -3.62 7.88
C ILE A 137 -18.81 -4.67 7.47
N CYS A 138 -19.07 -5.67 8.31
CA CYS A 138 -20.04 -6.72 8.00
C CYS A 138 -21.48 -6.19 7.88
N GLU A 139 -21.81 -5.09 8.55
CA GLU A 139 -23.13 -4.46 8.45
C GLU A 139 -23.29 -3.62 7.19
N HIS A 140 -22.23 -2.92 6.76
CA HIS A 140 -22.35 -1.85 5.76
C HIS A 140 -21.65 -2.13 4.42
N ALA A 141 -20.60 -2.94 4.40
CA ALA A 141 -19.81 -3.18 3.18
C ALA A 141 -20.30 -4.42 2.42
N ASP A 142 -20.15 -4.40 1.09
CA ASP A 142 -20.36 -5.58 0.23
C ASP A 142 -19.08 -6.38 0.03
N ILE A 143 -17.94 -5.68 0.05
CA ILE A 143 -16.61 -6.25 -0.18
C ILE A 143 -15.65 -5.67 0.87
N ALA A 144 -14.80 -6.52 1.45
CA ALA A 144 -13.70 -6.11 2.32
C ALA A 144 -12.36 -6.55 1.71
N GLY A 145 -11.44 -5.59 1.59
CA GLY A 145 -10.06 -5.85 1.20
C GLY A 145 -9.19 -6.06 2.42
N ILE A 146 -8.49 -7.20 2.51
CA ILE A 146 -7.47 -7.45 3.53
C ILE A 146 -6.10 -7.05 2.96
N SER A 147 -5.44 -6.10 3.63
CA SER A 147 -4.13 -5.59 3.23
C SER A 147 -3.00 -6.47 3.75
N PHE A 148 -1.87 -6.47 3.05
CA PHE A 148 -0.63 -7.15 3.46
C PHE A 148 -0.82 -8.63 3.84
N VAL A 149 -1.66 -9.37 3.11
CA VAL A 149 -1.80 -10.82 3.34
C VAL A 149 -0.44 -11.49 3.19
N HIS A 150 -0.01 -12.23 4.21
CA HIS A 150 1.26 -12.94 4.22
C HIS A 150 1.09 -14.40 3.81
N GLY A 151 0.00 -15.04 4.26
CA GLY A 151 -0.24 -16.45 4.00
C GLY A 151 -1.69 -16.89 4.23
N PRO A 152 -1.98 -18.20 4.07
CA PRO A 152 -3.33 -18.73 4.25
C PRO A 152 -3.87 -18.54 5.68
N GLU A 153 -2.99 -18.50 6.69
CA GLU A 153 -3.40 -18.32 8.08
C GLU A 153 -4.13 -16.98 8.32
N ASP A 154 -3.75 -15.92 7.60
CA ASP A 154 -4.42 -14.62 7.70
C ASP A 154 -5.87 -14.70 7.23
N LEU A 155 -6.11 -15.45 6.15
CA LEU A 155 -7.45 -15.69 5.62
C LEU A 155 -8.26 -16.59 6.54
N ARG A 156 -7.65 -17.63 7.11
CA ARG A 156 -8.34 -18.50 8.08
C ARG A 156 -8.76 -17.72 9.32
N LYS A 157 -7.87 -16.89 9.85
CA LYS A 157 -8.19 -15.98 10.97
C LYS A 157 -9.35 -15.05 10.61
N LEU A 158 -9.34 -14.45 9.43
CA LEU A 158 -10.46 -13.62 8.96
C LEU A 158 -11.76 -14.41 8.93
N GLN A 159 -11.74 -15.63 8.38
CA GLN A 159 -12.92 -16.48 8.28
C GLN A 159 -13.51 -16.81 9.65
N GLU A 160 -12.67 -17.16 10.63
CA GLU A 160 -13.08 -17.39 12.02
C GLU A 160 -13.74 -16.15 12.65
N LEU A 161 -13.21 -14.96 12.38
CA LEU A 161 -13.78 -13.72 12.87
C LEU A 161 -15.13 -13.41 12.21
N LEU A 162 -15.25 -13.64 10.90
CA LEU A 162 -16.49 -13.42 10.14
C LEU A 162 -17.62 -14.36 10.54
N GLN A 163 -17.33 -15.54 11.07
CA GLN A 163 -18.36 -16.45 11.63
C GLN A 163 -19.19 -15.81 12.75
N ARG A 164 -18.66 -14.77 13.42
CA ARG A 164 -19.39 -14.01 14.44
C ARG A 164 -20.48 -13.10 13.87
N TYR A 165 -20.49 -12.88 12.54
CA TYR A 165 -21.37 -11.93 11.86
C TYR A 165 -22.13 -12.57 10.67
N PRO A 166 -22.97 -13.60 10.89
CA PRO A 166 -23.54 -14.41 9.81
C PRO A 166 -24.65 -13.73 8.98
N LYS A 167 -25.00 -12.47 9.28
CA LYS A 167 -26.19 -11.81 8.72
C LYS A 167 -26.03 -11.41 7.26
N LYS A 168 -24.81 -11.10 6.83
CA LYS A 168 -24.49 -10.67 5.46
C LYS A 168 -23.25 -11.41 5.00
N GLU A 169 -23.33 -11.94 3.79
CA GLU A 169 -22.20 -12.59 3.15
C GLU A 169 -21.30 -11.52 2.53
N LEU A 170 -20.21 -11.21 3.24
CA LEU A 170 -19.18 -10.26 2.84
C LEU A 170 -18.25 -10.92 1.81
N ALA A 171 -18.04 -10.29 0.66
CA ALA A 171 -17.00 -10.71 -0.26
C ALA A 171 -15.63 -10.28 0.27
N VAL A 172 -14.62 -11.14 0.11
CA VAL A 172 -13.27 -10.87 0.60
C VAL A 172 -12.31 -10.73 -0.57
N VAL A 173 -11.46 -9.71 -0.54
CA VAL A 173 -10.40 -9.50 -1.51
C VAL A 173 -9.05 -9.51 -0.81
N ALA A 174 -8.19 -10.47 -1.13
CA ALA A 174 -6.82 -10.50 -0.62
C ALA A 174 -5.91 -9.59 -1.44
N LYS A 175 -5.28 -8.60 -0.79
CA LYS A 175 -4.33 -7.69 -1.44
C LYS A 175 -2.93 -8.30 -1.39
N ILE A 176 -2.37 -8.53 -2.57
CA ILE A 176 -1.04 -9.07 -2.76
C ILE A 176 -0.07 -7.90 -2.88
N GLU A 177 0.65 -7.65 -1.78
CA GLU A 177 1.46 -6.43 -1.57
C GLU A 177 2.92 -6.73 -1.21
N THR A 178 3.23 -7.96 -0.82
CA THR A 178 4.54 -8.32 -0.26
C THR A 178 5.16 -9.49 -1.00
N LYS A 179 6.49 -9.61 -0.89
CA LYS A 179 7.21 -10.78 -1.40
C LYS A 179 6.73 -12.08 -0.75
N GLU A 180 6.39 -12.06 0.53
CA GLU A 180 5.87 -13.21 1.25
C GLU A 180 4.53 -13.69 0.67
N ALA A 181 3.65 -12.76 0.33
CA ALA A 181 2.38 -13.06 -0.34
C ALA A 181 2.59 -13.80 -1.67
N ILE A 182 3.63 -13.43 -2.43
CA ILE A 182 3.99 -14.12 -3.68
C ILE A 182 4.48 -15.54 -3.41
N HIS A 183 5.36 -15.73 -2.43
CA HIS A 183 5.86 -17.05 -2.06
C HIS A 183 4.72 -17.99 -1.60
N ASN A 184 3.73 -17.46 -0.91
CA ASN A 184 2.58 -18.22 -0.41
C ASN A 184 1.36 -18.16 -1.33
N PHE A 185 1.47 -17.58 -2.53
CA PHE A 185 0.31 -17.19 -3.33
C PHE A 185 -0.63 -18.37 -3.64
N SER A 186 -0.10 -19.53 -4.02
CA SER A 186 -0.91 -20.72 -4.28
C SER A 186 -1.70 -21.16 -3.04
N SER A 187 -1.10 -21.09 -1.85
CA SER A 187 -1.76 -21.44 -0.59
C SER A 187 -2.82 -20.40 -0.20
N ILE A 188 -2.52 -19.11 -0.39
CA ILE A 188 -3.49 -18.01 -0.20
C ILE A 188 -4.69 -18.21 -1.13
N LEU A 189 -4.45 -18.54 -2.39
CA LEU A 189 -5.50 -18.77 -3.38
C LEU A 189 -6.37 -19.96 -2.98
N LEU A 190 -5.76 -21.10 -2.60
CA LEU A 190 -6.50 -22.29 -2.15
C LEU A 190 -7.34 -22.04 -0.90
N GLU A 191 -6.80 -21.34 0.10
CA GLU A 191 -7.57 -20.97 1.29
C GLU A 191 -8.69 -19.98 0.95
N GLY A 192 -8.42 -19.03 0.05
CA GLY A 192 -9.40 -18.07 -0.45
C GLY A 192 -10.61 -18.73 -1.11
N LEU A 193 -10.42 -19.86 -1.79
CA LEU A 193 -11.51 -20.65 -2.38
C LEU A 193 -12.47 -21.27 -1.34
N THR A 194 -12.13 -21.25 -0.05
CA THR A 194 -13.05 -21.65 1.02
C THR A 194 -14.08 -20.57 1.35
N PHE A 195 -13.85 -19.32 0.94
CA PHE A 195 -14.83 -18.25 1.04
C PHE A 195 -15.85 -18.41 -0.08
N SER A 196 -17.11 -18.08 0.19
CA SER A 196 -18.16 -18.13 -0.82
C SER A 196 -17.99 -17.06 -1.91
N LYS A 197 -17.37 -15.93 -1.57
CA LYS A 197 -17.04 -14.83 -2.48
C LYS A 197 -15.63 -14.34 -2.18
N PHE A 198 -14.71 -14.63 -3.09
CA PHE A 198 -13.30 -14.29 -2.95
C PHE A 198 -12.75 -13.65 -4.21
N GLY A 199 -11.81 -12.72 -4.04
CA GLY A 199 -11.05 -12.12 -5.13
C GLY A 199 -9.61 -11.83 -4.70
N ILE A 200 -8.78 -11.53 -5.69
CA ILE A 200 -7.39 -11.12 -5.48
C ILE A 200 -7.22 -9.69 -5.99
N MET A 201 -6.45 -8.87 -5.28
CA MET A 201 -6.02 -7.57 -5.77
C MET A 201 -4.50 -7.54 -5.88
N ILE A 202 -4.00 -7.22 -7.07
CA ILE A 202 -2.58 -6.93 -7.28
C ILE A 202 -2.34 -5.47 -6.95
N ALA A 203 -1.88 -5.19 -5.74
CA ALA A 203 -1.60 -3.85 -5.26
C ALA A 203 -0.15 -3.46 -5.63
N ARG A 204 0.01 -3.02 -6.89
CA ARG A 204 1.32 -2.82 -7.53
C ARG A 204 2.22 -1.81 -6.82
N GLY A 205 1.67 -0.81 -6.14
CA GLY A 205 2.42 0.23 -5.44
C GLY A 205 3.41 -0.35 -4.43
N ASP A 206 2.88 -1.02 -3.40
CA ASP A 206 3.70 -1.70 -2.40
C ASP A 206 4.43 -2.90 -2.99
N LEU A 207 3.76 -3.69 -3.83
CA LEU A 207 4.36 -4.89 -4.42
C LEU A 207 5.63 -4.57 -5.21
N ALA A 208 5.63 -3.53 -6.05
CA ALA A 208 6.80 -3.14 -6.85
C ALA A 208 8.01 -2.76 -5.99
N ILE A 209 7.77 -2.15 -4.82
CA ILE A 209 8.84 -1.82 -3.87
C ILE A 209 9.38 -3.10 -3.22
N GLU A 210 8.48 -4.03 -2.89
CA GLU A 210 8.80 -5.29 -2.21
C GLU A 210 9.59 -6.27 -3.07
N ILE A 211 9.17 -6.48 -4.33
CA ILE A 211 9.81 -7.47 -5.23
C ILE A 211 10.80 -6.83 -6.23
N GLY A 212 10.81 -5.51 -6.34
CA GLY A 212 11.55 -4.77 -7.36
C GLY A 212 10.75 -4.53 -8.62
N PHE A 213 10.92 -3.34 -9.21
CA PHE A 213 10.20 -2.90 -10.41
C PHE A 213 10.40 -3.82 -11.62
N GLN A 214 11.56 -4.48 -11.72
CA GLN A 214 11.89 -5.37 -12.83
C GLN A 214 11.14 -6.70 -12.75
N GLN A 215 10.71 -7.11 -11.56
CA GLN A 215 10.03 -8.38 -11.30
C GLN A 215 8.51 -8.23 -11.47
N LEU A 216 7.98 -7.04 -11.22
CA LEU A 216 6.54 -6.75 -11.24
C LEU A 216 5.83 -7.23 -12.51
N PRO A 217 6.33 -7.00 -13.75
CA PRO A 217 5.63 -7.43 -14.96
C PRO A 217 5.42 -8.94 -15.03
N VAL A 218 6.39 -9.73 -14.54
CA VAL A 218 6.31 -11.20 -14.55
C VAL A 218 5.34 -11.68 -13.47
N VAL A 219 5.50 -11.17 -12.25
CA VAL A 219 4.69 -11.60 -11.09
C VAL A 219 3.21 -11.31 -11.29
N GLN A 220 2.85 -10.15 -11.85
CA GLN A 220 1.45 -9.81 -12.08
C GLN A 220 0.79 -10.72 -13.13
N GLU A 221 1.53 -11.16 -14.15
CA GLU A 221 1.04 -12.09 -15.18
C GLU A 221 0.86 -13.51 -14.61
N GLU A 222 1.76 -13.95 -13.75
CA GLU A 222 1.65 -15.23 -13.04
C GLU A 222 0.42 -15.26 -12.13
N ILE A 223 0.21 -14.21 -11.32
CA ILE A 223 -0.98 -14.07 -10.47
C ILE A 223 -2.25 -14.10 -11.32
N LEU A 224 -2.31 -13.29 -12.39
CA LEU A 224 -3.45 -13.24 -13.31
C LEU A 224 -3.76 -14.63 -13.88
N SER A 225 -2.73 -15.36 -14.34
CA SER A 225 -2.88 -16.68 -14.93
C SER A 225 -3.45 -17.71 -13.94
N LEU A 226 -2.94 -17.73 -12.71
CA LEU A 226 -3.41 -18.63 -11.66
C LEU A 226 -4.83 -18.29 -11.19
N CYS A 227 -5.15 -17.01 -11.06
CA CYS A 227 -6.50 -16.54 -10.74
C CYS A 227 -7.50 -16.96 -11.82
N ARG A 228 -7.17 -16.75 -13.10
CA ARG A 228 -8.02 -17.15 -14.23
C ARG A 228 -8.21 -18.66 -14.28
N ALA A 229 -7.16 -19.45 -14.06
CA ALA A 229 -7.25 -20.90 -13.99
C ALA A 229 -8.14 -21.40 -12.83
N SER A 230 -8.24 -20.62 -11.76
CA SER A 230 -9.04 -20.94 -10.56
C SER A 230 -10.42 -20.27 -10.55
N HIS A 231 -10.77 -19.53 -11.61
CA HIS A 231 -11.99 -18.71 -11.67
C HIS A 231 -12.13 -17.72 -10.50
N VAL A 232 -11.02 -17.17 -10.02
CA VAL A 232 -11.01 -16.14 -8.98
C VAL A 232 -10.84 -14.77 -9.66
N PRO A 233 -11.76 -13.81 -9.42
CA PRO A 233 -11.65 -12.48 -10.01
C PRO A 233 -10.41 -11.76 -9.49
N VAL A 234 -9.72 -11.06 -10.38
CA VAL A 234 -8.51 -10.32 -10.06
C VAL A 234 -8.64 -8.83 -10.39
N ILE A 235 -8.24 -8.01 -9.44
CA ILE A 235 -8.27 -6.55 -9.52
C ILE A 235 -6.85 -6.05 -9.75
N LEU A 236 -6.62 -5.32 -10.84
CA LEU A 236 -5.37 -4.58 -11.02
C LEU A 236 -5.49 -3.24 -10.31
N ALA A 237 -4.64 -3.01 -9.31
CA ALA A 237 -4.71 -1.82 -8.49
C ALA A 237 -3.43 -0.99 -8.53
N THR A 238 -3.62 0.29 -8.19
CA THR A 238 -2.61 1.36 -8.13
C THR A 238 -2.02 1.74 -9.47
N GLN A 239 -1.79 3.04 -9.67
CA GLN A 239 -1.15 3.61 -10.85
C GLN A 239 -1.82 3.34 -12.21
N VAL A 240 -3.06 2.84 -12.22
CA VAL A 240 -3.88 2.76 -13.44
C VAL A 240 -4.29 4.19 -13.82
N LEU A 241 -3.85 4.67 -14.98
CA LEU A 241 -4.12 6.03 -15.49
C LEU A 241 -3.76 7.15 -14.48
N GLU A 242 -2.68 6.96 -13.71
CA GLU A 242 -2.27 7.87 -12.62
C GLU A 242 -2.06 9.32 -13.09
N SER A 243 -1.38 9.51 -14.23
CA SER A 243 -1.09 10.82 -14.80
C SER A 243 -2.35 11.48 -15.34
N LEU A 244 -3.29 10.71 -15.86
CA LEU A 244 -4.60 11.24 -16.25
C LEU A 244 -5.36 11.72 -15.01
N ALA A 245 -5.47 10.89 -13.97
CA ALA A 245 -6.14 11.26 -12.72
C ALA A 245 -5.50 12.51 -12.07
N LYS A 246 -4.17 12.62 -12.08
CA LYS A 246 -3.44 13.71 -11.41
C LYS A 246 -3.22 14.97 -12.26
N LYS A 247 -3.02 14.84 -13.57
CA LYS A 247 -2.56 15.90 -14.48
C LYS A 247 -3.49 16.14 -15.66
N GLY A 248 -4.54 15.34 -15.82
CA GLY A 248 -5.54 15.48 -16.89
C GLY A 248 -5.11 14.93 -18.25
N ILE A 249 -3.93 14.32 -18.34
CA ILE A 249 -3.37 13.78 -19.59
C ILE A 249 -2.70 12.44 -19.31
N PRO A 250 -3.11 11.33 -19.99
CA PRO A 250 -2.44 10.05 -19.84
C PRO A 250 -1.10 10.04 -20.56
N SER A 251 -0.15 9.29 -20.02
CA SER A 251 1.10 8.94 -20.69
C SER A 251 0.88 7.78 -21.68
N ARG A 252 1.76 7.64 -22.67
CA ARG A 252 1.73 6.50 -23.61
C ARG A 252 1.93 5.16 -22.90
N SER A 253 2.75 5.13 -21.85
CA SER A 253 2.94 3.94 -21.01
C SER A 253 1.66 3.53 -20.29
N GLU A 254 0.86 4.49 -19.81
CA GLU A 254 -0.43 4.18 -19.18
C GLU A 254 -1.47 3.65 -20.17
N LEU A 255 -1.40 4.05 -21.44
CA LEU A 255 -2.26 3.45 -22.48
C LEU A 255 -1.89 2.00 -22.77
N ALA A 256 -0.59 1.68 -22.79
CA ALA A 256 -0.12 0.29 -22.89
C ALA A 256 -0.51 -0.52 -21.64
N ASP A 257 -0.37 0.06 -20.45
CA ASP A 257 -0.80 -0.53 -19.18
C ASP A 257 -2.30 -0.80 -19.16
N LEU A 258 -3.11 0.12 -19.70
CA LEU A 258 -4.56 -0.08 -19.82
C LEU A 258 -4.92 -1.24 -20.76
N SER A 259 -4.18 -1.43 -21.85
CA SER A 259 -4.39 -2.59 -22.72
C SER A 259 -4.15 -3.90 -21.95
N PHE A 260 -3.08 -3.98 -21.16
CA PHE A 260 -2.82 -5.14 -20.31
C PHE A 260 -3.86 -5.28 -19.20
N GLY A 261 -4.21 -4.16 -18.56
CA GLY A 261 -5.24 -4.08 -17.52
C GLY A 261 -6.61 -4.56 -17.98
N SER A 262 -6.93 -4.46 -19.27
CA SER A 262 -8.18 -5.00 -19.84
C SER A 262 -8.30 -6.53 -19.79
N GLU A 263 -7.23 -7.25 -19.40
CA GLU A 263 -7.26 -8.69 -19.12
C GLU A 263 -7.73 -9.04 -17.70
N PHE A 264 -7.85 -8.04 -16.82
CA PHE A 264 -8.29 -8.18 -15.44
C PHE A 264 -9.80 -7.99 -15.33
N ASP A 265 -10.41 -8.61 -14.31
CA ASP A 265 -11.84 -8.51 -14.06
C ASP A 265 -12.24 -7.09 -13.60
N CYS A 266 -11.35 -6.41 -12.89
CA CYS A 266 -11.56 -5.04 -12.41
C CYS A 266 -10.27 -4.21 -12.45
N LEU A 267 -10.44 -2.91 -12.65
CA LEU A 267 -9.38 -1.91 -12.56
C LEU A 267 -9.68 -0.93 -11.42
N MET A 268 -8.70 -0.70 -10.54
CA MET A 268 -8.82 0.28 -9.46
C MET A 268 -8.07 1.56 -9.79
N LEU A 269 -8.76 2.70 -9.76
CA LEU A 269 -8.18 4.02 -9.96
C LEU A 269 -7.82 4.69 -8.63
N ASN A 270 -6.67 5.38 -8.61
CA ASN A 270 -6.30 6.24 -7.48
C ASN A 270 -6.98 7.61 -7.58
N LYS A 271 -7.12 8.30 -6.44
CA LYS A 271 -7.72 9.64 -6.40
C LYS A 271 -6.92 10.67 -7.21
N GLY A 272 -7.63 11.62 -7.81
CA GLY A 272 -7.04 12.77 -8.48
C GLY A 272 -8.06 13.87 -8.80
N PRO A 273 -7.62 15.09 -9.17
CA PRO A 273 -8.52 16.18 -9.54
C PRO A 273 -9.29 15.94 -10.85
N PHE A 274 -8.82 15.05 -11.73
CA PHE A 274 -9.41 14.78 -13.05
C PHE A 274 -10.16 13.44 -13.11
N MET A 275 -10.80 13.02 -12.02
CA MET A 275 -11.45 11.70 -11.95
C MET A 275 -12.58 11.53 -12.96
N LYS A 276 -13.34 12.59 -13.24
CA LYS A 276 -14.45 12.52 -14.21
C LYS A 276 -13.93 12.21 -15.61
N GLU A 277 -12.88 12.90 -16.02
CA GLU A 277 -12.18 12.71 -17.28
C GLU A 277 -11.54 11.32 -17.33
N THR A 278 -10.94 10.88 -16.22
CA THR A 278 -10.32 9.55 -16.10
C THR A 278 -11.36 8.43 -16.27
N LEU A 279 -12.52 8.54 -15.62
CA LEU A 279 -13.61 7.57 -15.74
C LEU A 279 -14.19 7.52 -17.15
N SER A 280 -14.43 8.68 -17.77
CA SER A 280 -14.92 8.74 -19.17
C SER A 280 -13.92 8.09 -20.11
N PHE A 281 -12.64 8.47 -20.01
CA PHE A 281 -11.58 7.92 -20.85
C PHE A 281 -11.44 6.41 -20.67
N LEU A 282 -11.43 5.93 -19.41
CA LEU A 282 -11.33 4.51 -19.10
C LEU A 282 -12.48 3.72 -19.73
N THR A 283 -13.71 4.21 -19.58
CA THR A 283 -14.91 3.57 -20.13
C THR A 283 -14.84 3.49 -21.66
N ASP A 284 -14.52 4.60 -22.31
CA ASP A 284 -14.42 4.66 -23.78
C ASP A 284 -13.30 3.73 -24.29
N ALA A 285 -12.14 3.75 -23.63
CA ALA A 285 -11.01 2.91 -24.02
C ALA A 285 -11.31 1.42 -23.84
N LEU A 286 -11.91 1.00 -22.72
CA LEU A 286 -12.29 -0.39 -22.49
C LEU A 286 -13.36 -0.85 -23.49
N PHE A 287 -14.31 0.01 -23.85
CA PHE A 287 -15.29 -0.29 -24.89
C PHE A 287 -14.65 -0.52 -26.25
N VAL A 288 -13.68 0.31 -26.64
CA VAL A 288 -12.95 0.12 -27.90
C VAL A 288 -12.14 -1.18 -27.88
N ILE A 289 -11.45 -1.47 -26.76
CA ILE A 289 -10.65 -2.69 -26.60
C ILE A 289 -11.55 -3.93 -26.69
N SER A 290 -12.72 -3.93 -26.06
CA SER A 290 -13.64 -5.08 -26.11
C SER A 290 -14.17 -5.33 -27.52
N GLN A 291 -14.54 -4.27 -28.25
CA GLN A 291 -14.97 -4.39 -29.65
C GLN A 291 -13.89 -5.01 -30.55
N VAL A 292 -12.63 -4.60 -30.38
CA VAL A 292 -11.51 -5.18 -31.14
C VAL A 292 -11.26 -6.64 -30.76
N LYS A 293 -11.36 -6.99 -29.47
CA LYS A 293 -11.24 -8.38 -28.99
C LYS A 293 -12.33 -9.27 -29.59
N GLU A 294 -13.59 -8.85 -29.55
CA GLU A 294 -14.71 -9.59 -30.14
C GLU A 294 -14.52 -9.80 -31.65
N GLN A 295 -14.06 -8.77 -32.38
CA GLN A 295 -13.77 -8.90 -33.82
C GLN A 295 -12.61 -9.86 -34.11
N ASN A 296 -11.56 -9.85 -33.29
CA ASN A 296 -10.42 -10.74 -33.44
C ASN A 296 -10.75 -12.19 -33.04
N GLU A 297 -11.62 -12.38 -32.05
CA GLU A 297 -12.15 -13.70 -31.69
C GLU A 297 -13.01 -14.31 -32.81
N MET A 298 -13.57 -13.51 -33.72
CA MET A 298 -14.20 -14.03 -34.94
C MET A 298 -13.17 -14.57 -35.96
N ILE A 299 -11.89 -14.23 -35.82
CA ILE A 299 -10.80 -14.68 -36.70
C ILE A 299 -10.14 -15.95 -36.14
N THR A 300 -10.13 -16.13 -34.83
CA THR A 300 -9.67 -17.37 -34.16
C THR A 300 -10.86 -18.28 -33.80
N ARG A 301 -10.63 -19.58 -33.55
CA ARG A 301 -11.73 -20.53 -33.27
C ARG A 301 -12.47 -20.09 -31.98
N PRO A 302 -13.82 -19.99 -31.97
CA PRO A 302 -14.54 -19.56 -30.78
C PRO A 302 -14.36 -20.57 -29.63
N SER A 303 -14.11 -20.06 -28.42
CA SER A 303 -14.14 -20.85 -27.19
C SER A 303 -15.60 -21.26 -26.90
N PRO A 304 -15.88 -22.53 -26.55
CA PRO A 304 -17.25 -22.99 -26.27
C PRO A 304 -17.83 -22.46 -24.95
N PHE A 305 -17.11 -21.60 -24.22
CA PHE A 305 -17.52 -21.09 -22.92
C PHE A 305 -17.46 -19.55 -22.88
N THR A 306 -18.51 -18.89 -23.35
CA THR A 306 -18.73 -17.46 -23.09
C THR A 306 -20.07 -17.27 -22.38
N HIS A 307 -20.02 -17.11 -21.05
CA HIS A 307 -21.13 -16.55 -20.29
C HIS A 307 -21.01 -15.03 -20.32
N LYS A 308 -22.01 -14.35 -20.88
CA LYS A 308 -22.18 -12.91 -20.73
C LYS A 308 -22.39 -12.58 -19.25
N GLN A 309 -21.44 -11.90 -18.63
CA GLN A 309 -21.68 -11.13 -17.41
C GLN A 309 -21.38 -9.67 -17.71
N ASP A 310 -22.37 -8.82 -17.44
CA ASP A 310 -22.19 -7.36 -17.50
C ASP A 310 -21.13 -6.95 -16.46
N PRO A 311 -20.21 -6.02 -16.81
CA PRO A 311 -19.19 -5.59 -15.87
C PRO A 311 -19.83 -4.85 -14.69
N LEU A 312 -19.64 -5.39 -13.48
CA LEU A 312 -19.88 -4.68 -12.23
C LEU A 312 -18.82 -3.58 -12.09
N ILE A 313 -19.25 -2.32 -12.16
CA ILE A 313 -18.44 -1.18 -11.76
C ILE A 313 -18.59 -1.05 -10.24
N ILE A 314 -17.51 -1.27 -9.49
CA ILE A 314 -17.39 -1.03 -8.04
C ILE A 314 -16.67 0.30 -7.80
#